data_AF-A0A259S0Q0-F1
#
_entry.id   AF-A0A259S0Q0-F1
#
_cell.length_a   1.000
_cell.length_b   1.000
_cell.length_c   1.000
_cell.angle_alpha   90.00
_cell.angle_beta   90.00
_cell.angle_gamma   90.00
#
_symmetry.space_group_name_H-M   'P 1'
#
loop_
_entity.id
_entity.type
_entity.pdbx_description
1 polymer ?
#
loop_
_entity_poly.entity_id
_entity_poly.type
_entity_poly.pdbx_seq_one_letter_code
_entity_poly.pdbx_strand_id
1 'polypeptide(L)' 'MPVATPDQYAEMLDRAKAGGFAYPAFNVSSSQTIHAVLQGLTEAGSDGIIQV' A
#
# COMPACT_ATOMS: atom_id res chain seq x y z
N MET A 1 -10.58 7.23 5.29
CA MET A 1 -9.28 7.22 5.99
C MET A 1 -8.24 6.63 5.04
N PRO A 2 -6.96 7.06 5.08
CA PRO A 2 -5.90 6.54 4.20
C PRO A 2 -5.42 5.13 4.57
N VAL A 3 -6.00 4.51 5.61
CA VAL A 3 -5.74 3.14 6.03
C VAL A 3 -6.94 2.29 5.68
N ALA A 4 -6.70 1.20 4.94
CA ALA A 4 -7.72 0.24 4.54
C ALA A 4 -8.29 -0.49 5.76
N THR A 5 -9.61 -0.74 5.75
CA THR A 5 -10.24 -1.70 6.66
C THR A 5 -9.84 -3.13 6.30
N PRO A 6 -10.07 -4.13 7.18
CA PRO A 6 -9.81 -5.53 6.84
C PRO A 6 -10.51 -6.02 5.57
N ASP A 7 -11.77 -5.62 5.36
CA ASP A 7 -12.54 -6.00 4.16
C ASP A 7 -11.96 -5.35 2.90
N GLN A 8 -11.54 -4.09 2.98
CA GLN A 8 -10.86 -3.41 1.88
C GLN A 8 -9.51 -4.06 1.56
N TYR A 9 -8.76 -4.47 2.59
CA TYR A 9 -7.51 -5.18 2.40
C TYR A 9 -7.71 -6.54 1.70
N ALA A 10 -8.77 -7.27 2.07
CA ALA A 10 -9.12 -8.52 1.37
C ALA A 10 -9.47 -8.25 -0.12
N GLU A 11 -10.29 -7.23 -0.40
CA GLU A 11 -10.64 -6.84 -1.78
C GLU A 11 -9.41 -6.45 -2.60
N MET A 12 -8.45 -5.74 -1.99
CA MET A 12 -7.17 -5.43 -2.62
C MET A 12 -6.48 -6.73 -3.07
N LEU A 13 -6.29 -7.69 -2.16
CA LEU A 13 -5.63 -8.96 -2.49
C LEU A 13 -6.34 -9.73 -3.61
N ASP A 14 -7.67 -9.75 -3.61
CA ASP A 14 -8.46 -10.37 -4.66
C ASP A 14 -8.26 -9.67 -6.02
N ARG A 15 -8.23 -8.33 -6.04
CA ARG A 15 -7.97 -7.53 -7.24
C ARG A 15 -6.58 -7.79 -7.80
N ALA A 16 -5.56 -7.82 -6.95
CA ALA A 16 -4.19 -8.14 -7.32
C ALA A 16 -4.09 -9.54 -7.95
N LYS A 17 -4.72 -10.54 -7.31
CA LYS A 17 -4.77 -11.91 -7.80
C LYS A 17 -5.48 -12.03 -9.15
N ALA A 18 -6.64 -11.39 -9.30
CA ALA A 18 -7.42 -11.42 -10.54
C ALA A 18 -6.73 -10.66 -11.68
N GLY A 19 -6.04 -9.56 -11.37
CA GLY A 19 -5.34 -8.70 -12.33
C GLY A 19 -3.90 -9.12 -12.64
N GLY A 20 -3.35 -10.11 -11.93
CA GLY A 20 -1.97 -10.59 -12.14
C GLY A 20 -0.89 -9.58 -11.73
N PHE A 21 -1.13 -8.79 -10.69
CA PHE A 21 -0.16 -7.84 -10.13
C PHE A 21 0.00 -8.03 -8.62
N ALA A 22 0.91 -7.29 -8.01
CA ALA A 22 1.13 -7.30 -6.57
C ALA A 22 1.23 -5.87 -6.02
N TYR A 23 0.79 -5.69 -4.77
CA TYR A 23 1.02 -4.45 -4.05
C TYR A 23 2.42 -4.46 -3.42
N PRO A 24 3.18 -3.36 -3.53
CA PRO A 24 4.47 -3.25 -2.86
C PRO A 24 4.28 -3.15 -1.34
N ALA A 25 5.18 -3.80 -0.60
CA ALA A 25 5.25 -3.71 0.86
C ALA A 25 6.54 -3.00 1.27
N PHE A 26 6.41 -1.89 1.99
CA PHE A 26 7.52 -1.05 2.41
C PHE A 26 7.73 -1.12 3.92
N ASN A 27 8.94 -1.47 4.32
CA ASN A 27 9.37 -1.31 5.70
C ASN A 27 9.72 0.15 5.97
N VAL A 28 9.16 0.73 7.02
CA VAL A 28 9.43 2.11 7.44
C VAL A 28 9.87 2.12 8.89
N SER A 29 10.85 2.96 9.21
CA SER A 29 11.42 3.07 10.56
C SER A 29 11.40 4.49 11.11
N SER A 30 10.90 5.45 10.33
CA SER A 30 10.80 6.85 10.71
C SER A 30 9.66 7.57 9.98
N SER A 31 9.26 8.72 10.52
CA SER A 31 8.30 9.63 9.88
C SER A 31 8.78 10.12 8.51
N GLN A 32 10.10 10.24 8.32
CA GLN A 32 10.66 10.61 7.01
C GLN A 32 10.45 9.50 5.98
N THR A 33 10.75 8.25 6.35
CA THR A 33 10.60 7.11 5.44
C THR A 33 9.13 6.83 5.09
N ILE A 34 8.19 6.98 6.05
CA ILE A 34 6.77 6.81 5.75
C ILE A 34 6.23 7.91 4.83
N HIS A 35 6.67 9.17 4.99
CA HIS A 35 6.26 10.25 4.08
C HIS A 35 6.76 10.02 2.64
N ALA A 36 7.99 9.55 2.48
CA ALA A 36 8.53 9.22 1.15
C ALA A 36 7.71 8.11 0.46
N VAL A 37 7.32 7.07 1.21
CA VAL A 37 6.48 5.98 0.69
C VAL A 37 5.09 6.49 0.29
N LEU A 38 4.44 7.28 1.14
CA LEU A 38 3.11 7.83 0.85
C LEU A 38 3.11 8.73 -0.39
N GLN A 39 4.15 9.56 -0.55
CA GLN A 39 4.33 10.40 -1.74
C GLN A 39 4.53 9.54 -2.98
N GLY A 40 5.43 8.55 -2.94
CA GLY A 40 5.71 7.66 -4.07
C GLY A 40 4.48 6.85 -4.51
N LEU A 41 3.68 6.35 -3.56
CA LEU A 41 2.41 5.67 -3.84
C LEU A 41 1.40 6.60 -4.52
N THR A 42 1.31 7.85 -4.06
CA THR A 42 0.43 8.87 -4.65
C THR A 42 0.85 9.21 -6.08
N GLU A 43 2.14 9.45 -6.32
CA GLU A 43 2.70 9.74 -7.64
C GLU A 43 2.53 8.58 -8.62
N ALA A 44 2.66 7.34 -8.14
CA ALA A 44 2.45 6.13 -8.91
C ALA A 44 0.96 5.80 -9.13
N GLY A 45 0.03 6.47 -8.45
CA GLY A 45 -1.40 6.12 -8.45
C GLY A 45 -1.65 4.70 -7.95
N SER A 46 -0.81 4.23 -7.02
CA SER A 46 -0.82 2.86 -6.51
C SER A 46 -1.22 2.81 -5.04
N ASP A 47 -1.98 1.79 -4.67
CA ASP A 47 -2.06 1.38 -3.27
C ASP A 47 -0.79 0.63 -2.86
N GLY A 48 -0.58 0.45 -1.56
CA GLY A 48 0.58 -0.26 -1.02
C GLY A 48 0.40 -0.69 0.44
N ILE A 49 1.36 -1.48 0.93
CA ILE A 49 1.38 -1.98 2.31
C ILE A 49 2.55 -1.31 3.04
N ILE A 50 2.29 -0.80 4.25
CA ILE A 50 3.33 -0.22 5.13
C ILE A 50 3.53 -1.14 6.32
N GLN A 51 4.79 -1.47 6.60
CA GLN A 51 5.23 -2.39 7.65
C GLN A 51 6.23 -1.68 8.58
N VAL A 52 6.19 -2.00 9.87
CA VAL A 52 7.05 -1.42 10.93
C VAL A 52 7.88 -2.49 11.62
#